data_AF-A0A399ES88-F1
#
_entry.id   AF-A0A399ES88-F1
#
_cell.length_a   1.000
_cell.length_b   1.000
_cell.length_c   1.000
_cell.angle_alpha   90.00
_cell.angle_beta   90.00
_cell.angle_gamma   90.00
#
_symmetry.space_group_name_H-M   'P 1'
#
loop_
_entity.id
_entity.type
_entity.pdbx_description
1 polymer ?
#
loop_
_entity_poly.entity_id
_entity_poly.type
_entity_poly.pdbx_seq_one_letter_code
_entity_poly.pdbx_strand_id
1 'polypeptide(L)'
;MHSTVATKQRDQLREAVVLRDEGLRLQRDMAEMGRVQREMAEQLAQGKPLDVSVLEMLRQGTSNFEAWWGKVQRLLGREDLEKNLPKTLEALEAYQRRLEEAATCEVALGILERVSAIVHHGPEEMPTLTQLQMDVLELVRSITHNPSVTPTVQALAAGTHPYVRLIHFLQPQDMSDEEWEQTYQSLRESLGREIAVAAARGRLELT
;
A
#
# COMPACT_ATOMS: atom_id res chain seq x y z
N MET A 1 23.83 34.58 -31.56
CA MET A 1 22.62 34.73 -30.72
C MET A 1 21.99 33.39 -30.27
N HIS A 2 22.39 32.22 -30.81
CA HIS A 2 21.80 30.92 -30.42
C HIS A 2 22.25 30.35 -29.06
N SER A 3 23.40 30.77 -28.52
CA SER A 3 23.94 30.21 -27.26
C SER A 3 23.17 30.67 -26.00
N THR A 4 22.56 31.86 -26.02
CA THR A 4 21.86 32.45 -24.86
C THR A 4 20.49 31.81 -24.61
N VAL A 5 19.78 31.40 -25.67
CA VAL A 5 18.44 30.77 -25.57
C VAL A 5 18.54 29.35 -25.02
N ALA A 6 19.51 28.55 -25.50
CA ALA A 6 19.74 27.18 -25.05
C ALA A 6 20.16 27.09 -23.56
N THR A 7 20.84 28.13 -23.05
CA THR A 7 21.25 28.22 -21.64
C THR A 7 20.04 28.49 -20.74
N LYS A 8 19.21 29.47 -21.12
CA LYS A 8 17.98 29.83 -20.39
C LYS A 8 16.98 28.66 -20.28
N GLN A 9 16.84 27.87 -21.34
CA GLN A 9 15.93 26.72 -21.37
C GLN A 9 16.41 25.56 -20.49
N ARG A 10 17.73 25.35 -20.39
CA ARG A 10 18.33 24.37 -19.48
C ARG A 10 18.18 24.77 -18.02
N ASP A 11 18.31 26.05 -17.71
CA ASP A 11 18.15 26.56 -16.36
C ASP A 11 16.70 26.45 -15.89
N GLN A 12 15.72 26.77 -16.75
CA GLN A 12 14.30 26.57 -16.47
C GLN A 12 13.95 25.08 -16.24
N LEU A 13 14.54 24.17 -17.02
CA LEU A 13 14.31 22.73 -16.84
C LEU A 13 14.84 22.22 -15.50
N ARG A 14 16.02 22.71 -15.06
CA ARG A 14 16.59 22.39 -13.75
C ARG A 14 15.73 22.95 -12.62
N GLU A 15 15.26 24.18 -12.76
CA GLU A 15 14.41 24.83 -11.76
C GLU A 15 13.06 24.10 -11.61
N ALA A 16 12.47 23.63 -12.71
CA ALA A 16 11.26 22.82 -12.71
C ALA A 16 11.44 21.46 -12.01
N VAL A 17 12.58 20.79 -12.21
CA VAL A 17 12.90 19.53 -11.53
C VAL A 17 13.03 19.73 -10.02
N VAL A 18 13.74 20.78 -9.59
CA VAL A 18 13.87 21.14 -8.17
C VAL A 18 12.51 21.42 -7.54
N LEU A 19 11.64 22.16 -8.23
CA LEU A 19 10.30 22.47 -7.71
C LEU A 19 9.37 21.27 -7.64
N ARG A 20 9.50 20.33 -8.58
CA ARG A 20 8.78 19.06 -8.52
C ARG A 20 9.19 18.27 -7.28
N ASP A 21 10.49 18.16 -7.03
CA ASP A 21 11.02 17.40 -5.90
C ASP A 21 10.66 18.08 -4.55
N GLU A 22 10.68 19.42 -4.49
CA GLU A 22 10.15 20.21 -3.37
C GLU A 22 8.65 19.95 -3.15
N GLY A 23 7.86 19.89 -4.23
CA GLY A 23 6.41 19.63 -4.17
C GLY A 23 6.07 18.23 -3.65
N LEU A 24 6.80 17.20 -4.11
CA LEU A 24 6.64 15.82 -3.62
C LEU A 24 7.02 15.67 -2.15
N ARG A 25 7.98 16.47 -1.67
CA ARG A 25 8.31 16.53 -0.24
C ARG A 25 7.19 17.20 0.55
N LEU A 26 6.69 18.34 0.09
CA LEU A 26 5.59 19.05 0.74
C LEU A 26 4.30 18.21 0.80
N GLN A 27 4.00 17.44 -0.23
CA GLN A 27 2.86 16.52 -0.23
C GLN A 27 2.96 15.49 0.90
N ARG A 28 4.15 14.90 1.12
CA ARG A 28 4.39 13.97 2.23
C ARG A 28 4.25 14.66 3.58
N ASP A 29 4.82 15.85 3.72
CA ASP A 29 4.74 16.65 4.94
C ASP A 29 3.28 17.03 5.27
N MET A 30 2.46 17.36 4.25
CA MET A 30 1.02 17.66 4.41
C MET A 30 0.17 16.44 4.76
N ALA A 31 0.47 15.27 4.19
CA ALA A 31 -0.21 14.03 4.57
C ALA A 31 0.03 13.70 6.05
N GLU A 32 1.26 13.87 6.52
CA GLU A 32 1.61 13.69 7.93
C GLU A 32 0.93 14.72 8.82
N MET A 33 0.88 16.00 8.42
CA MET A 33 0.12 17.03 9.15
C MET A 33 -1.38 16.70 9.22
N GLY A 34 -1.98 16.17 8.16
CA GLY A 34 -3.37 15.74 8.16
C GLY A 34 -3.65 14.53 9.08
N ARG A 35 -2.64 13.68 9.31
CA ARG A 35 -2.69 12.62 10.33
C ARG A 35 -2.65 13.24 11.73
N VAL A 36 -1.71 14.15 11.96
CA VAL A 36 -1.53 14.85 13.24
C VAL A 36 -2.77 15.68 13.61
N GLN A 37 -3.42 16.35 12.66
CA GLN A 37 -4.66 17.11 12.91
C GLN A 37 -5.83 16.22 13.37
N ARG A 38 -5.96 15.02 12.79
CA ARG A 38 -6.99 14.06 13.22
C ARG A 38 -6.73 13.58 14.64
N GLU A 39 -5.47 13.28 14.94
CA GLU A 39 -5.02 12.89 16.28
C GLU A 39 -5.26 14.02 17.31
N MET A 40 -5.03 15.29 16.93
CA MET A 40 -5.35 16.46 17.75
C MET A 40 -6.85 16.62 18.01
N ALA A 41 -7.69 16.39 16.98
CA ALA A 41 -9.14 16.47 17.12
C ALA A 41 -9.66 15.45 18.15
N GLU A 42 -9.08 14.25 18.16
CA GLU A 42 -9.36 13.21 19.15
C GLU A 42 -8.86 13.58 20.55
N GLN A 43 -7.66 14.16 20.67
CA GLN A 43 -7.11 14.60 21.96
C GLN A 43 -7.92 15.75 22.58
N LEU A 44 -8.38 16.70 21.76
CA LEU A 44 -9.27 17.78 22.18
C LEU A 44 -10.64 17.25 22.61
N ALA A 45 -11.19 16.28 21.89
CA ALA A 45 -12.45 15.61 22.28
C ALA A 45 -12.31 14.88 23.64
N GLN A 46 -11.10 14.47 24.01
CA GLN A 46 -10.77 13.87 25.30
C GLN A 46 -10.38 14.91 26.38
N GLY A 47 -10.45 16.21 26.10
CA GLY A 47 -10.12 17.27 27.05
C GLY A 47 -8.63 17.42 27.36
N LYS A 48 -7.74 16.84 26.53
CA LYS A 48 -6.28 16.96 26.70
C LYS A 48 -5.77 18.28 26.11
N PRO A 49 -4.82 18.96 26.78
CA PRO A 49 -4.23 20.19 26.24
C PRO A 49 -3.39 19.89 24.99
N LEU A 50 -3.45 20.79 24.01
CA LEU A 50 -2.66 20.71 22.79
C LEU A 50 -1.18 20.99 23.06
N ASP A 51 -0.31 20.23 22.41
CA ASP A 51 1.13 20.50 22.41
C ASP A 51 1.45 21.68 21.48
N VAL A 52 2.17 22.67 22.03
CA VAL A 52 2.67 23.85 21.31
C VAL A 52 3.60 23.46 20.16
N SER A 53 4.33 22.35 20.29
CA SER A 53 5.21 21.83 19.23
C SER A 53 4.44 21.46 17.96
N VAL A 54 3.20 20.99 18.11
CA VAL A 54 2.33 20.56 17.02
C VAL A 54 1.72 21.76 16.30
N LEU A 55 1.34 22.81 17.03
CA LEU A 55 0.87 24.07 16.44
C LEU A 55 1.97 24.73 15.60
N GLU A 56 3.21 24.67 16.08
CA GLU A 56 4.36 25.20 15.35
C GLU A 56 4.69 24.39 14.10
N MET A 57 4.56 23.07 14.16
CA MET A 57 4.70 22.19 13.00
C MET A 57 3.68 22.50 11.91
N LEU A 58 2.40 22.70 12.29
CA LEU A 58 1.34 23.10 11.35
C LEU A 58 1.61 24.47 10.73
N ARG A 59 1.99 25.45 11.56
CA ARG A 59 2.33 26.82 11.11
C ARG A 59 3.48 26.80 10.10
N GLN A 60 4.52 26.01 10.38
CA GLN A 60 5.69 25.90 9.52
C GLN A 60 5.35 25.18 8.20
N GLY A 61 4.52 24.13 8.25
CA GLY A 61 4.07 23.41 7.07
C GLY A 61 3.24 24.26 6.12
N THR A 62 2.29 25.03 6.66
CA THR A 62 1.50 26.00 5.88
C THR A 62 2.40 27.07 5.24
N SER A 63 3.36 27.62 5.99
CA SER A 63 4.29 28.61 5.46
C SER A 63 5.20 28.06 4.34
N ASN A 64 5.67 26.81 4.48
CA ASN A 64 6.49 26.14 3.46
C ASN A 64 5.70 25.90 2.16
N PHE A 65 4.42 25.51 2.30
CA PHE A 65 3.53 25.33 1.15
C PHE A 65 3.27 26.66 0.43
N GLU A 66 2.94 27.73 1.16
CA GLU A 66 2.72 29.06 0.58
C GLU A 66 3.96 29.58 -0.16
N ALA A 67 5.14 29.37 0.42
CA ALA A 67 6.41 29.77 -0.20
C ALA A 67 6.68 28.99 -1.49
N TRP A 68 6.49 27.67 -1.49
CA TRP A 68 6.62 26.83 -2.69
C TRP A 68 5.60 27.19 -3.76
N TRP A 69 4.34 27.38 -3.38
CA TRP A 69 3.26 27.80 -4.26
C TRP A 69 3.58 29.14 -4.93
N GLY A 70 4.16 30.09 -4.17
CA GLY A 70 4.65 31.36 -4.71
C GLY A 70 5.81 31.22 -5.71
N LYS A 71 6.64 30.16 -5.64
CA LYS A 71 7.67 29.87 -6.66
C LYS A 71 7.03 29.29 -7.93
N VAL A 72 6.10 28.35 -7.76
CA VAL A 72 5.34 27.71 -8.86
C VAL A 72 4.56 28.76 -9.67
N GLN A 73 3.90 29.71 -8.99
CA GLN A 73 3.21 30.83 -9.63
C GLN A 73 4.12 31.74 -10.45
N ARG A 74 5.37 31.94 -10.04
CA ARG A 74 6.33 32.79 -10.76
C ARG A 74 6.89 32.12 -12.01
N LEU A 75 7.00 30.79 -12.01
CA LEU A 75 7.54 30.03 -13.14
C LEU A 75 6.51 29.71 -14.20
N LEU A 76 5.28 29.39 -13.80
CA LEU A 76 4.22 28.99 -14.73
C LEU A 76 3.27 30.15 -15.08
N GLY A 77 3.28 31.24 -14.32
CA GLY A 77 2.31 32.33 -14.47
C GLY A 77 0.96 32.00 -13.80
N ARG A 78 0.35 33.00 -13.15
CA ARG A 78 -0.89 32.80 -12.37
C ARG A 78 -2.09 32.35 -13.22
N GLU A 79 -2.23 32.87 -14.44
CA GLU A 79 -3.34 32.52 -15.35
C GLU A 79 -3.30 31.06 -15.83
N ASP A 80 -2.11 30.50 -16.04
CA ASP A 80 -1.98 29.11 -16.48
C ASP A 80 -2.15 28.13 -15.32
N LEU A 81 -1.87 28.55 -14.08
CA LEU A 81 -2.09 27.74 -12.89
C LEU A 81 -3.56 27.59 -12.52
N GLU A 82 -4.35 28.65 -12.49
CA GLU A 82 -5.79 28.55 -12.18
C GLU A 82 -6.54 27.69 -13.21
N LYS A 83 -6.15 27.80 -14.49
CA LYS A 83 -6.73 26.98 -15.58
C LYS A 83 -6.34 25.50 -15.51
N ASN A 84 -5.17 25.18 -14.96
CA ASN A 84 -4.63 23.81 -14.92
C ASN A 84 -4.68 23.15 -13.53
N LEU A 85 -5.02 23.90 -12.48
CA LEU A 85 -5.13 23.39 -11.12
C LEU A 85 -6.16 22.25 -11.00
N PRO A 86 -7.38 22.34 -11.57
CA PRO A 86 -8.32 21.21 -11.54
C PRO A 86 -7.75 19.94 -12.18
N LYS A 87 -7.10 20.06 -13.33
CA LYS A 87 -6.47 18.93 -14.03
C LYS A 87 -5.29 18.34 -13.25
N THR A 88 -4.58 19.19 -12.53
CA THR A 88 -3.45 18.78 -11.69
C THR A 88 -3.93 18.03 -10.45
N LEU A 89 -5.03 18.50 -9.83
CA LEU A 89 -5.69 17.80 -8.73
C LEU A 89 -6.26 16.45 -9.19
N GLU A 90 -6.99 16.41 -10.32
CA GLU A 90 -7.48 15.15 -10.90
C GLU A 90 -6.33 14.16 -11.20
N ALA A 91 -5.21 14.65 -11.73
CA ALA A 91 -4.04 13.81 -11.99
C ALA A 91 -3.38 13.29 -10.71
N LEU A 92 -3.34 14.11 -9.65
CA LEU A 92 -2.81 13.72 -8.33
C LEU A 92 -3.73 12.70 -7.65
N GLU A 93 -5.05 12.89 -7.69
CA GLU A 93 -6.03 11.92 -7.18
C GLU A 93 -5.95 10.59 -7.92
N ALA A 94 -5.86 10.62 -9.26
CA ALA A 94 -5.67 9.43 -10.06
C ALA A 94 -4.34 8.72 -9.76
N TYR A 95 -3.28 9.49 -9.50
CA TYR A 95 -1.99 8.94 -9.10
C TYR A 95 -2.03 8.32 -7.70
N GLN A 96 -2.64 9.00 -6.73
CA GLN A 96 -2.84 8.47 -5.38
C GLN A 96 -3.63 7.16 -5.42
N ARG A 97 -4.74 7.12 -6.16
CA ARG A 97 -5.54 5.90 -6.33
C ARG A 97 -4.73 4.76 -6.94
N ARG A 98 -3.90 5.03 -7.94
CA ARG A 98 -3.00 4.01 -8.52
C ARG A 98 -1.97 3.51 -7.52
N LEU A 99 -1.46 4.36 -6.63
CA LEU A 99 -0.55 3.94 -5.57
C LEU A 99 -1.25 3.05 -4.54
N GLU A 100 -2.48 3.39 -4.14
CA GLU A 100 -3.29 2.57 -3.23
C GLU A 100 -3.63 1.20 -3.86
N GLU A 101 -3.99 1.19 -5.14
CA GLU A 101 -4.24 -0.04 -5.90
C GLU A 101 -2.96 -0.88 -6.02
N ALA A 102 -1.81 -0.26 -6.31
CA ALA A 102 -0.52 -0.94 -6.38
C ALA A 102 -0.10 -1.54 -5.02
N ALA A 103 -0.24 -0.79 -3.94
CA ALA A 103 0.06 -1.27 -2.58
C ALA A 103 -0.83 -2.47 -2.20
N THR A 104 -2.10 -2.44 -2.58
CA THR A 104 -3.03 -3.56 -2.35
C THR A 104 -2.58 -4.81 -3.12
N CYS A 105 -2.18 -4.65 -4.39
CA CYS A 105 -1.63 -5.74 -5.20
C CYS A 105 -0.32 -6.30 -4.61
N GLU A 106 0.56 -5.44 -4.10
CA GLU A 106 1.83 -5.85 -3.49
C GLU A 106 1.61 -6.72 -2.24
N VAL A 107 0.70 -6.32 -1.35
CA VAL A 107 0.33 -7.13 -0.18
C VAL A 107 -0.22 -8.50 -0.60
N ALA A 108 -1.10 -8.53 -1.61
CA ALA A 108 -1.65 -9.78 -2.12
C ALA A 108 -0.57 -10.69 -2.73
N LEU A 109 0.37 -10.14 -3.49
CA LEU A 109 1.49 -10.89 -4.06
C LEU A 109 2.37 -11.50 -2.96
N GLY A 110 2.70 -10.75 -1.90
CA GLY A 110 3.48 -11.28 -0.78
C GLY A 110 2.80 -12.44 -0.05
N ILE A 111 1.47 -12.43 0.06
CA ILE A 111 0.71 -13.58 0.60
C ILE A 111 0.80 -14.78 -0.33
N LEU A 112 0.61 -14.57 -1.64
CA LEU A 112 0.66 -15.64 -2.63
C LEU A 112 2.05 -16.28 -2.71
N GLU A 113 3.11 -15.49 -2.62
CA GLU A 113 4.50 -15.98 -2.53
C GLU A 113 4.69 -16.92 -1.34
N ARG A 114 4.21 -16.52 -0.16
CA ARG A 114 4.27 -17.38 1.04
C ARG A 114 3.50 -18.68 0.88
N VAL A 115 2.32 -18.66 0.26
CA VAL A 115 1.57 -19.89 -0.03
C VAL A 115 2.31 -20.77 -1.03
N SER A 116 2.92 -20.18 -2.06
CA SER A 116 3.71 -20.93 -3.04
C SER A 116 4.93 -21.61 -2.42
N ALA A 117 5.47 -21.04 -1.34
CA ALA A 117 6.62 -21.54 -0.59
C ALA A 117 6.27 -22.63 0.44
N ILE A 118 5.00 -23.03 0.56
CA ILE A 118 4.59 -24.13 1.44
C ILE A 118 5.21 -25.45 0.94
N VAL A 119 5.87 -26.18 1.83
CA VAL A 119 6.47 -27.48 1.57
C VAL A 119 5.73 -28.57 2.33
N HIS A 120 5.56 -29.74 1.71
CA HIS A 120 5.02 -30.94 2.34
C HIS A 120 6.15 -31.89 2.75
N HIS A 121 6.16 -32.29 4.02
CA HIS A 121 7.14 -33.23 4.59
C HIS A 121 6.60 -34.65 4.79
N GLY A 122 5.46 -34.99 4.20
CA GLY A 122 4.88 -36.32 4.31
C GLY A 122 5.58 -37.36 3.43
N PRO A 123 5.34 -38.66 3.70
CA PRO A 123 5.98 -39.76 2.97
C PRO A 123 5.46 -39.95 1.54
N GLU A 124 4.30 -39.36 1.22
CA GLU A 124 3.64 -39.45 -0.07
C GLU A 124 3.61 -38.07 -0.73
N GLU A 125 3.63 -38.04 -2.06
CA GLU A 125 3.33 -36.82 -2.81
C GLU A 125 1.92 -36.33 -2.49
N MET A 126 1.73 -35.01 -2.54
CA MET A 126 0.44 -34.39 -2.22
C MET A 126 -0.08 -33.60 -3.43
N PRO A 127 -0.82 -34.26 -4.35
CA PRO A 127 -1.34 -33.63 -5.56
C PRO A 127 -2.22 -32.40 -5.27
N THR A 128 -2.95 -32.42 -4.15
CA THR A 128 -3.79 -31.29 -3.71
C THR A 128 -2.98 -30.05 -3.36
N LEU A 129 -1.78 -30.19 -2.78
CA LEU A 129 -0.87 -29.05 -2.57
C LEU A 129 -0.32 -28.54 -3.90
N THR A 130 0.03 -29.46 -4.82
CA THR A 130 0.53 -29.08 -6.15
C THR A 130 -0.51 -28.28 -6.92
N GLN A 131 -1.78 -28.70 -6.89
CA GLN A 131 -2.88 -27.97 -7.52
C GLN A 131 -3.04 -26.58 -6.90
N LEU A 132 -3.05 -26.48 -5.57
CA LEU A 132 -3.15 -25.20 -4.86
C LEU A 132 -2.01 -24.25 -5.25
N GLN A 133 -0.78 -24.76 -5.37
CA GLN A 133 0.37 -23.96 -5.82
C GLN A 133 0.24 -23.52 -7.29
N MET A 134 -0.34 -24.34 -8.17
CA MET A 134 -0.63 -23.94 -9.55
C MET A 134 -1.66 -22.81 -9.61
N ASP A 135 -2.75 -22.91 -8.82
CA ASP A 135 -3.78 -21.87 -8.73
C ASP A 135 -3.18 -20.55 -8.23
N VAL A 136 -2.30 -20.63 -7.23
CA VAL A 136 -1.54 -19.47 -6.71
C VAL A 136 -0.67 -18.85 -7.79
N LEU A 137 0.07 -19.65 -8.57
CA LEU A 137 0.89 -19.14 -9.67
C LEU A 137 0.06 -18.47 -10.76
N GLU A 138 -1.13 -18.99 -11.06
CA GLU A 138 -2.05 -18.36 -12.00
C GLU A 138 -2.49 -16.98 -11.50
N LEU A 139 -2.85 -16.88 -10.21
CA LEU A 139 -3.16 -15.60 -9.57
C LEU A 139 -1.99 -14.62 -9.64
N VAL A 140 -0.77 -15.06 -9.29
CA VAL A 140 0.44 -14.23 -9.35
C VAL A 140 0.66 -13.67 -10.75
N ARG A 141 0.53 -14.52 -11.78
CA ARG A 141 0.63 -14.08 -13.18
C ARG A 141 -0.46 -13.07 -13.54
N SER A 142 -1.70 -13.30 -13.10
CA SER A 142 -2.81 -12.39 -13.39
C SER A 142 -2.56 -10.98 -12.81
N ILE A 143 -2.10 -10.90 -11.55
CA ILE A 143 -1.85 -9.65 -10.85
C ILE A 143 -0.62 -8.93 -11.42
N THR A 144 0.43 -9.67 -11.76
CA THR A 144 1.66 -9.10 -12.31
C THR A 144 1.44 -8.55 -13.73
N HIS A 145 0.64 -9.24 -14.55
CA HIS A 145 0.38 -8.82 -15.93
C HIS A 145 -0.64 -7.68 -16.03
N ASN A 146 -1.65 -7.68 -15.16
CA ASN A 146 -2.67 -6.65 -15.11
C ASN A 146 -3.01 -6.28 -13.66
N PRO A 147 -2.20 -5.42 -13.02
CA PRO A 147 -2.37 -5.05 -11.63
C PRO A 147 -3.70 -4.31 -11.45
N SER A 148 -4.66 -5.00 -10.87
CA SER A 148 -6.01 -4.50 -10.64
C SER A 148 -6.54 -5.08 -9.33
N VAL A 149 -7.23 -4.24 -8.56
CA VAL A 149 -7.86 -4.65 -7.29
C VAL A 149 -9.14 -5.41 -7.60
N THR A 150 -9.01 -6.71 -7.82
CA THR A 150 -10.14 -7.64 -7.90
C THR A 150 -10.66 -7.99 -6.50
N PRO A 151 -11.88 -8.55 -6.35
CA PRO A 151 -12.37 -9.00 -5.05
C PRO A 151 -11.43 -9.98 -4.35
N THR A 152 -10.74 -10.84 -5.11
CA THR A 152 -9.74 -11.78 -4.57
C THR A 152 -8.50 -11.06 -4.05
N VAL A 153 -7.95 -10.09 -4.80
CA VAL A 153 -6.82 -9.25 -4.37
C VAL A 153 -7.17 -8.49 -3.10
N GLN A 154 -8.39 -7.94 -3.04
CA GLN A 154 -8.87 -7.24 -1.86
C GLN A 154 -9.03 -8.18 -0.65
N ALA A 155 -9.55 -9.39 -0.85
CA ALA A 155 -9.67 -10.38 0.23
C ALA A 155 -8.31 -10.87 0.76
N LEU A 156 -7.31 -11.00 -0.12
CA LEU A 156 -5.93 -11.30 0.26
C LEU A 156 -5.37 -10.16 1.11
N ALA A 157 -5.42 -8.93 0.60
CA ALA A 157 -4.87 -7.75 1.31
C ALA A 157 -5.59 -7.45 2.63
N ALA A 158 -6.90 -7.71 2.71
CA ALA A 158 -7.69 -7.56 3.93
C ALA A 158 -7.55 -8.72 4.93
N GLY A 159 -6.81 -9.77 4.58
CA GLY A 159 -6.57 -10.92 5.46
C GLY A 159 -7.77 -11.88 5.58
N THR A 160 -8.78 -11.77 4.73
CA THR A 160 -10.01 -12.58 4.80
C THR A 160 -9.99 -13.78 3.87
N HIS A 161 -9.01 -13.86 2.97
CA HIS A 161 -8.86 -14.98 2.03
C HIS A 161 -8.41 -16.28 2.74
N PRO A 162 -8.87 -17.47 2.32
CA PRO A 162 -8.43 -18.77 2.86
C PRO A 162 -6.91 -18.98 2.90
N TYR A 163 -6.18 -18.43 1.94
CA TYR A 163 -4.71 -18.48 1.90
C TYR A 163 -4.05 -17.77 3.08
N VAL A 164 -4.60 -16.64 3.53
CA VAL A 164 -4.11 -15.95 4.72
C VAL A 164 -4.34 -16.80 5.96
N ARG A 165 -5.54 -17.41 6.06
CA ARG A 165 -5.86 -18.34 7.15
C ARG A 165 -4.92 -19.54 7.18
N LEU A 166 -4.58 -20.10 6.02
CA LEU A 166 -3.65 -21.22 5.94
C LEU A 166 -2.28 -20.83 6.49
N ILE A 167 -1.73 -19.70 6.04
CA ILE A 167 -0.46 -19.16 6.54
C ILE A 167 -0.49 -18.98 8.06
N HIS A 168 -1.55 -18.35 8.59
CA HIS A 168 -1.70 -18.13 10.01
C HIS A 168 -1.77 -19.45 10.80
N PHE A 169 -2.45 -20.45 10.23
CA PHE A 169 -2.57 -21.78 10.84
C PHE A 169 -1.25 -22.56 10.84
N LEU A 170 -0.37 -22.34 9.86
CA LEU A 170 0.98 -22.94 9.83
C LEU A 170 1.97 -22.25 10.79
N GLN A 171 1.64 -21.05 11.29
CA GLN A 171 2.43 -20.32 12.28
C GLN A 171 1.53 -19.88 13.44
N PRO A 172 0.98 -20.82 14.24
CA PRO A 172 -0.09 -20.55 15.21
C PRO A 172 0.43 -19.90 16.50
N GLN A 173 1.22 -18.82 16.37
CA GLN A 173 1.57 -18.01 17.53
C GLN A 173 0.30 -17.36 18.07
N ASP A 174 0.05 -17.52 19.36
CA ASP A 174 -1.03 -16.87 20.11
C ASP A 174 -2.48 -17.28 19.72
N MET A 175 -2.67 -18.41 19.04
CA MET A 175 -4.00 -18.93 18.72
C MET A 175 -4.59 -19.74 19.88
N SER A 176 -5.81 -19.39 20.34
CA SER A 176 -6.54 -20.20 21.32
C SER A 176 -7.09 -21.50 20.72
N ASP A 177 -7.42 -22.48 21.55
CA ASP A 177 -7.99 -23.77 21.10
C ASP A 177 -9.27 -23.59 20.27
N GLU A 178 -10.12 -22.61 20.65
CA GLU A 178 -11.36 -22.30 19.92
C GLU A 178 -11.06 -21.69 18.54
N GLU A 179 -10.15 -20.71 18.47
CA GLU A 179 -9.72 -20.11 17.20
C GLU A 179 -9.04 -21.14 16.29
N TRP A 180 -8.29 -22.06 16.89
CA TRP A 180 -7.64 -23.16 16.18
C TRP A 180 -8.67 -24.08 15.54
N GLU A 181 -9.68 -24.52 16.30
CA GLU A 181 -10.72 -25.39 15.78
C GLU A 181 -11.55 -24.71 14.69
N GLN A 182 -11.93 -23.45 14.89
CA GLN A 182 -12.64 -22.66 13.88
C GLN A 182 -11.82 -22.50 12.60
N THR A 183 -10.52 -22.20 12.73
CA THR A 183 -9.61 -22.05 11.59
C THR A 183 -9.45 -23.38 10.85
N TYR A 184 -9.30 -24.49 11.56
CA TYR A 184 -9.21 -25.83 10.97
C TYR A 184 -10.47 -26.20 10.16
N GLN A 185 -11.67 -25.98 10.71
CA GLN A 185 -12.91 -26.26 9.97
C GLN A 185 -13.05 -25.35 8.74
N SER A 186 -12.74 -24.05 8.88
CA SER A 186 -12.77 -23.11 7.76
C SER A 186 -11.80 -23.51 6.64
N LEU A 187 -10.58 -23.95 6.97
CA LEU A 187 -9.62 -24.44 5.98
C LEU A 187 -10.10 -25.72 5.30
N ARG A 188 -10.72 -26.63 6.06
CA ARG A 188 -11.28 -27.86 5.51
C ARG A 188 -12.41 -27.58 4.52
N GLU A 189 -13.26 -26.60 4.77
CA GLU A 189 -14.35 -26.20 3.89
C GLU A 189 -13.85 -25.47 2.63
N SER A 190 -12.86 -24.60 2.78
CA SER A 190 -12.39 -23.71 1.70
C SER A 190 -11.27 -24.29 0.83
N LEU A 191 -10.30 -24.98 1.43
CA LEU A 191 -9.12 -25.55 0.76
C LEU A 191 -9.14 -27.07 0.72
N GLY A 192 -10.14 -27.69 1.32
CA GLY A 192 -10.34 -29.13 1.33
C GLY A 192 -9.68 -29.85 2.51
N ARG A 193 -10.17 -31.07 2.75
CA ARG A 193 -9.77 -31.90 3.91
C ARG A 193 -8.29 -32.26 3.92
N GLU A 194 -7.70 -32.56 2.78
CA GLU A 194 -6.30 -33.00 2.72
C GLU A 194 -5.33 -31.91 3.18
N ILE A 195 -5.52 -30.68 2.70
CA ILE A 195 -4.74 -29.50 3.11
C ILE A 195 -4.90 -29.26 4.61
N ALA A 196 -6.14 -29.20 5.11
CA ALA A 196 -6.41 -28.95 6.52
C ALA A 196 -5.77 -30.01 7.43
N VAL A 197 -5.89 -31.29 7.09
CA VAL A 197 -5.29 -32.39 7.87
C VAL A 197 -3.77 -32.40 7.80
N ALA A 198 -3.18 -32.10 6.64
CA ALA A 198 -1.73 -32.00 6.52
C ALA A 198 -1.17 -30.85 7.35
N ALA A 199 -1.81 -29.68 7.30
CA ALA A 199 -1.46 -28.52 8.12
C ALA A 199 -1.58 -28.83 9.63
N ALA A 200 -2.70 -29.41 10.07
CA ALA A 200 -2.94 -29.71 11.48
C ALA A 200 -1.96 -30.76 12.05
N ARG A 201 -1.41 -31.63 11.20
CA ARG A 201 -0.39 -32.62 11.57
C ARG A 201 1.04 -32.08 11.51
N GLY A 202 1.23 -30.80 11.20
CA GLY A 202 2.56 -30.20 11.02
C GLY A 202 3.31 -30.80 9.83
N ARG A 203 2.60 -31.32 8.82
CA ARG A 203 3.21 -31.85 7.59
C ARG A 203 3.38 -30.80 6.50
N LEU A 204 2.79 -29.62 6.70
CA LEU A 204 2.98 -28.44 5.85
C LEU A 204 3.78 -27.42 6.63
N GLU A 205 4.76 -26.80 5.99
CA GLU A 205 5.64 -25.80 6.61
C GLU A 205 5.92 -24.67 5.61
N LEU A 206 6.14 -23.45 6.13
CA LEU A 206 6.61 -22.30 5.34
C LEU A 206 8.14 -22.33 5.31
N THR A 207 8.72 -22.14 4.12
CA THR A 207 10.18 -22.02 3.92
C THR A 207 10.69 -20.60 4.06
#